data_AF-A0A2D8NZ07-F1
#
_entry.id   AF-A0A2D8NZ07-F1
#
_cell.length_a   1.000
_cell.length_b   1.000
_cell.length_c   1.000
_cell.angle_alpha   90.00
_cell.angle_beta   90.00
_cell.angle_gamma   90.00
#
_symmetry.space_group_name_H-M   'P 1'
#
loop_
_entity.id
_entity.type
_entity.pdbx_description
1 polymer ?
#
loop_
_entity_poly.entity_id
_entity_poly.type
_entity_poly.pdbx_seq_one_letter_code
_entity_poly.pdbx_strand_id
1 'polypeptide(L)'
;MPLFFVVFLICLLISLATVAALMLSRTPRYRTQAQDLLDLFDAVLDNRASEARWHTLIGYPIRHDAYLENLRRRSQHLMETHGRPWQAAQGGSLFSRSGREELAALRDHLAAHQALQGSEYHA
;
A
#
# COMPACT_ATOMS: atom_id res chain seq x y z
N MET A 1 1.31 -9.31 54.84
CA MET A 1 1.19 -10.63 54.17
C MET A 1 0.24 -10.65 52.97
N PRO A 2 -1.03 -10.15 53.02
CA PRO A 2 -1.93 -10.23 51.86
C PRO A 2 -1.57 -9.25 50.72
N LEU A 3 -0.93 -8.14 51.07
CA LEU A 3 -0.56 -7.07 50.13
C LEU A 3 0.41 -7.56 49.04
N PHE A 4 1.32 -8.49 49.38
CA PHE A 4 2.23 -9.10 48.42
C PHE A 4 1.49 -9.87 47.32
N PHE A 5 0.52 -10.70 47.70
CA PHE A 5 -0.27 -11.47 46.74
C PHE A 5 -1.12 -10.57 45.84
N VAL A 6 -1.68 -9.50 46.39
CA VAL A 6 -2.45 -8.51 45.61
C VAL A 6 -1.55 -7.83 44.57
N VAL A 7 -0.38 -7.35 44.99
CA VAL A 7 0.58 -6.68 44.08
C VAL A 7 1.10 -7.66 43.03
N PHE A 8 1.42 -8.89 43.42
CA PHE A 8 1.86 -9.95 42.51
C PHE A 8 0.78 -10.26 41.46
N LEU A 9 -0.48 -10.39 41.87
CA LEU A 9 -1.59 -10.72 40.99
C LEU A 9 -1.89 -9.58 40.01
N ILE A 10 -1.79 -8.32 40.45
CA ILE A 10 -1.93 -7.14 39.59
C ILE A 10 -0.79 -7.09 38.57
N CYS A 11 0.46 -7.26 38.99
CA CYS A 11 1.62 -7.30 38.08
C CYS A 11 1.48 -8.43 37.05
N LEU A 12 1.05 -9.61 37.49
CA LEU A 12 0.80 -10.76 36.62
C LEU A 12 -0.27 -10.43 35.58
N LEU A 13 -1.41 -9.85 36.00
CA LEU A 13 -2.50 -9.46 35.13
C LEU A 13 -2.07 -8.44 34.07
N ILE A 14 -1.35 -7.39 34.47
CA ILE A 14 -0.87 -6.35 33.56
C ILE A 14 0.12 -6.94 32.54
N SER A 15 1.01 -7.82 32.99
CA SER A 15 1.99 -8.48 32.12
C SER A 15 1.30 -9.38 31.09
N LEU A 16 0.36 -10.23 31.54
CA LEU A 16 -0.44 -11.07 30.65
C LEU A 16 -1.29 -10.26 29.68
N ALA A 17 -1.92 -9.18 30.15
CA ALA A 17 -2.72 -8.30 29.30
C ALA A 17 -1.86 -7.65 28.21
N THR A 18 -0.64 -7.24 28.54
CA THR A 18 0.30 -6.64 27.58
C THR A 18 0.74 -7.67 26.54
N VAL A 19 1.11 -8.88 26.97
CA VAL A 19 1.47 -9.99 26.07
C VAL A 19 0.29 -10.36 25.17
N ALA A 20 -0.91 -10.46 25.72
CA ALA A 20 -2.13 -10.75 24.96
C ALA A 20 -2.45 -9.64 23.95
N ALA A 21 -2.31 -8.36 24.34
CA ALA A 21 -2.50 -7.23 23.44
C ALA A 21 -1.46 -7.25 22.30
N LEU A 22 -0.21 -7.61 22.57
CA LEU A 22 0.82 -7.76 21.54
C LEU A 22 0.57 -8.96 20.63
N MET A 23 0.09 -10.09 21.15
CA MET A 23 -0.28 -11.25 20.32
C MET A 23 -1.52 -10.96 19.46
N LEU A 24 -2.49 -10.21 19.99
CA LEU A 24 -3.68 -9.78 19.24
C LEU A 24 -3.35 -8.69 18.23
N SER A 25 -2.35 -7.85 18.52
CA SER A 25 -1.72 -6.94 17.57
C SER A 25 -0.91 -7.76 16.57
N ARG A 26 -1.62 -8.49 15.70
CA ARG A 26 -1.06 -9.09 14.48
C ARG A 26 -0.28 -7.98 13.80
N THR A 27 1.04 -8.10 13.81
CA THR A 27 1.97 -7.19 13.13
C THR A 27 1.35 -6.79 11.80
N PRO A 28 0.95 -5.52 11.60
CA PRO A 28 0.38 -5.08 10.35
C PRO A 28 1.51 -5.15 9.34
N ARG A 29 1.67 -6.32 8.71
CA ARG A 29 2.51 -6.51 7.56
C ARG A 29 1.82 -5.74 6.46
N TYR A 30 2.18 -4.47 6.32
CA TYR A 30 1.80 -3.64 5.20
C TYR A 30 2.45 -4.26 3.96
N ARG A 31 1.81 -5.31 3.46
CA ARG A 31 2.22 -6.02 2.26
C ARG A 31 1.49 -5.30 1.16
N THR A 32 2.19 -4.42 0.45
CA THR A 32 1.68 -3.80 -0.77
C THR A 32 1.18 -4.91 -1.69
N GLN A 33 -0.14 -5.05 -1.72
CA GLN A 33 -0.81 -6.03 -2.55
C GLN A 33 -1.11 -5.35 -3.90
N ALA A 34 -1.27 -6.16 -4.94
CA ALA A 34 -1.67 -5.66 -6.26
C ALA A 34 -2.97 -4.82 -6.19
N GLN A 35 -3.85 -5.10 -5.22
CA GLN A 35 -5.06 -4.30 -4.95
C GLN A 35 -4.74 -2.89 -4.47
N ASP A 36 -3.79 -2.71 -3.54
CA ASP A 36 -3.39 -1.36 -3.08
C ASP A 36 -2.82 -0.50 -4.22
N LEU A 37 -2.13 -1.16 -5.16
CA LEU A 37 -1.57 -0.48 -6.34
C LEU A 37 -2.68 -0.09 -7.34
N LEU A 38 -3.69 -0.95 -7.55
CA LEU A 38 -4.88 -0.62 -8.34
C LEU A 38 -5.66 0.53 -7.73
N ASP A 39 -5.92 0.48 -6.42
CA ASP A 39 -6.61 1.55 -5.70
C ASP A 39 -5.84 2.88 -5.77
N LEU A 40 -4.51 2.82 -5.72
CA LEU A 40 -3.68 4.00 -5.95
C LEU A 40 -3.86 4.53 -7.37
N PHE A 41 -3.79 3.67 -8.39
CA PHE A 41 -3.92 4.10 -9.79
C PHE A 41 -5.30 4.68 -10.07
N ASP A 42 -6.37 4.05 -9.58
CA ASP A 42 -7.74 4.55 -9.70
C ASP A 42 -7.88 5.89 -8.96
N ALA A 43 -7.33 6.03 -7.74
CA ALA A 43 -7.33 7.30 -7.03
C ALA A 43 -6.55 8.41 -7.77
N VAL A 44 -5.48 8.07 -8.48
CA VAL A 44 -4.72 9.03 -9.30
C VAL A 44 -5.51 9.45 -10.53
N LEU A 45 -6.17 8.51 -11.20
CA LEU A 45 -7.03 8.79 -12.37
C LEU A 45 -8.25 9.64 -11.98
N ASP A 46 -8.84 9.39 -10.82
CA ASP A 46 -9.94 10.13 -10.21
C ASP A 46 -9.54 11.52 -9.68
N ASN A 47 -8.27 11.91 -9.77
CA ASN A 47 -7.74 13.15 -9.20
C ASN A 47 -7.89 13.25 -7.67
N ARG A 48 -7.98 12.11 -6.97
CA ARG A 48 -8.13 12.00 -5.50
C ARG A 48 -6.84 11.60 -4.78
N ALA A 49 -5.79 11.23 -5.52
CA ALA A 49 -4.50 10.87 -4.93
C ALA A 49 -3.60 12.08 -4.73
N SER A 50 -2.98 12.15 -3.55
CA SER A 50 -1.92 13.11 -3.24
C SER A 50 -0.55 12.57 -3.65
N GLU A 51 0.38 13.49 -3.93
CA GLU A 51 1.79 13.19 -4.18
C GLU A 51 2.43 12.40 -3.02
N ALA A 52 2.05 12.71 -1.78
CA ALA A 52 2.51 11.98 -0.61
C ALA A 52 2.08 10.50 -0.64
N ARG A 53 0.84 10.21 -1.04
CA ARG A 53 0.34 8.82 -1.15
C ARG A 53 1.05 8.07 -2.28
N TRP A 54 1.31 8.76 -3.40
CA TRP A 54 2.09 8.20 -4.50
C TRP A 54 3.51 7.81 -4.04
N HIS A 55 4.23 8.72 -3.39
CA HIS A 55 5.58 8.44 -2.90
C HIS A 55 5.64 7.34 -1.85
N THR A 56 4.60 7.22 -1.01
CA THR A 56 4.54 6.17 0.02
C THR A 56 4.51 4.78 -0.60
N LEU A 57 3.71 4.59 -1.66
CA LEU A 57 3.54 3.28 -2.30
C LEU A 57 4.61 2.98 -3.36
N ILE A 58 4.96 3.97 -4.18
CA ILE A 58 5.90 3.81 -5.30
C ILE A 58 7.37 3.96 -4.84
N GLY A 59 7.60 4.63 -3.72
CA GLY A 59 8.93 4.84 -3.14
C GLY A 59 9.50 3.62 -2.40
N TYR A 60 8.68 2.64 -2.03
CA TYR A 60 9.14 1.45 -1.31
C TYR A 60 9.36 0.26 -2.26
N PRO A 61 10.54 -0.41 -2.23
CA PRO A 61 10.83 -1.53 -3.12
C PRO A 61 9.99 -2.76 -2.77
N ILE A 62 9.38 -3.38 -3.77
CA ILE A 62 8.53 -4.56 -3.63
C ILE A 62 9.40 -5.80 -3.85
N ARG A 63 9.80 -6.48 -2.77
CA ARG A 63 10.70 -7.64 -2.86
C ARG A 63 9.98 -8.97 -3.08
N HIS A 64 8.71 -9.04 -2.69
CA HIS A 64 7.95 -10.28 -2.70
C HIS A 64 7.39 -10.65 -4.08
N ASP A 65 7.36 -9.71 -5.02
CA ASP A 65 6.76 -9.92 -6.34
C ASP A 65 7.54 -9.13 -7.40
N ALA A 66 8.19 -9.86 -8.31
CA ALA A 66 8.99 -9.27 -9.38
C ALA A 66 8.14 -8.52 -10.42
N TYR A 67 6.88 -8.91 -10.62
CA TYR A 67 5.95 -8.26 -11.53
C TYR A 67 5.54 -6.89 -10.98
N LEU A 68 5.11 -6.83 -9.72
CA LEU A 68 4.78 -5.57 -9.04
C LEU A 68 5.97 -4.62 -8.96
N GLU A 69 7.17 -5.16 -8.74
CA GLU A 69 8.39 -4.36 -8.74
C GLU A 69 8.74 -3.79 -10.12
N ASN A 70 8.47 -4.53 -11.21
CA ASN A 70 8.61 -4.00 -12.56
C ASN A 70 7.60 -2.87 -12.82
N LEU A 71 6.35 -3.08 -12.41
CA LEU A 71 5.27 -2.10 -12.54
C LEU A 71 5.56 -0.82 -11.75
N ARG A 72 6.12 -0.96 -10.53
CA ARG A 72 6.60 0.15 -9.71
C ARG A 72 7.67 0.95 -10.42
N ARG A 73 8.70 0.29 -10.98
CA ARG A 73 9.76 0.96 -11.77
C ARG A 73 9.19 1.71 -12.97
N ARG A 74 8.24 1.11 -13.68
CA ARG A 74 7.59 1.74 -14.83
C ARG A 74 6.77 2.96 -14.42
N SER A 75 6.09 2.88 -13.28
CA SER A 75 5.36 3.98 -12.69
C SER A 75 6.29 5.11 -12.24
N GLN A 76 7.48 4.80 -11.71
CA GLN A 76 8.50 5.81 -11.41
C GLN A 76 8.95 6.55 -12.67
N HIS A 77 9.28 5.83 -13.73
CA HIS A 77 9.67 6.43 -15.01
C HIS A 77 8.54 7.29 -15.60
N LEU A 78 7.28 6.86 -15.43
CA LEU A 78 6.11 7.64 -15.82
C LEU A 78 6.02 8.97 -15.05
N MET A 79 6.29 8.97 -13.75
CA MET A 79 6.33 10.19 -12.94
C MET A 79 7.48 11.11 -13.37
N GLU A 80 8.64 10.58 -13.71
CA GLU A 80 9.76 11.39 -14.20
C GLU A 80 9.44 12.04 -15.56
N THR A 81 8.72 11.34 -16.43
CA THR A 81 8.44 11.79 -17.80
C THR A 81 7.19 12.69 -17.91
N HIS A 82 6.14 12.35 -17.15
CA HIS A 82 4.80 12.93 -17.27
C HIS A 82 4.25 13.50 -15.96
N GLY A 83 5.02 13.44 -14.88
CA GLY A 83 4.68 14.00 -13.60
C GLY A 83 4.59 15.53 -13.66
N ARG A 84 3.56 16.06 -13.03
CA ARG A 84 3.35 17.51 -12.90
C ARG A 84 3.17 17.87 -11.42
N PRO A 85 4.22 17.72 -10.59
CA PRO A 85 4.13 17.90 -9.14
C PRO A 85 3.62 19.28 -8.74
N TRP A 86 3.98 20.32 -9.50
CA TRP A 86 3.51 21.68 -9.25
C TRP A 86 2.00 21.88 -9.45
N GLN A 87 1.37 21.13 -10.36
CA GLN A 87 -0.09 21.16 -10.53
C GLN A 87 -0.80 20.34 -9.43
N ALA A 88 -0.19 19.24 -8.99
CA ALA A 88 -0.69 18.45 -7.86
C ALA A 88 -0.72 19.24 -6.56
N ALA A 89 0.32 20.04 -6.29
CA ALA A 89 0.39 20.92 -5.12
C ALA A 89 -0.74 21.97 -5.07
N GLN A 90 -1.37 22.27 -6.21
CA GLN A 90 -2.51 23.20 -6.33
C GLN A 90 -3.87 22.48 -6.38
N GLY A 91 -3.93 21.18 -6.10
CA GLY A 91 -5.16 20.37 -6.17
C GLY A 91 -5.52 19.91 -7.60
N GLY A 92 -4.62 20.11 -8.55
CA GLY A 92 -4.74 19.59 -9.91
C GLY A 92 -4.23 18.16 -10.05
N SER A 93 -4.21 17.67 -11.29
CA SER A 93 -3.78 16.30 -11.59
C SER A 93 -2.28 16.08 -11.42
N LEU A 94 -1.95 14.94 -10.82
CA LEU A 94 -0.57 14.46 -10.61
C LEU A 94 0.18 14.24 -11.95
N PHE A 95 -0.56 13.91 -13.00
CA PHE A 95 -0.01 13.56 -14.32
C PHE A 95 -0.60 14.41 -15.45
N SER A 96 0.18 14.58 -16.52
CA SER A 96 -0.32 15.06 -17.80
C SER A 96 -1.42 14.15 -18.37
N ARG A 97 -2.16 14.62 -19.39
CA ARG A 97 -3.18 13.80 -20.06
C ARG A 97 -2.60 12.51 -20.64
N SER A 98 -1.44 12.59 -21.30
CA SER A 98 -0.71 11.42 -21.82
C SER A 98 -0.27 10.48 -20.70
N GLY A 99 0.22 11.02 -19.58
CA GLY A 99 0.61 10.22 -18.42
C GLY A 99 -0.56 9.48 -17.77
N ARG A 100 -1.77 10.07 -17.79
CA ARG A 100 -3.00 9.40 -17.33
C ARG A 100 -3.44 8.27 -18.25
N GLU A 101 -3.32 8.44 -19.56
CA GLU A 101 -3.63 7.39 -20.54
C GLU A 101 -2.67 6.21 -20.39
N GLU A 102 -1.38 6.47 -20.19
CA GLU A 102 -0.38 5.42 -19.91
C GLU A 102 -0.62 4.75 -18.55
N LEU A 103 -0.98 5.51 -17.51
CA LEU A 103 -1.31 4.95 -16.20
C LEU A 103 -2.55 4.04 -16.26
N ALA A 104 -3.56 4.43 -17.05
CA ALA A 104 -4.75 3.61 -17.27
C ALA A 104 -4.41 2.28 -17.95
N ALA A 105 -3.54 2.29 -18.96
CA ALA A 105 -3.06 1.07 -19.60
C ALA A 105 -2.30 0.15 -18.62
N LEU A 106 -1.47 0.72 -17.74
CA LEU A 106 -0.78 -0.03 -16.68
C LEU A 106 -1.75 -0.65 -15.67
N ARG A 107 -2.80 0.09 -15.30
CA ARG A 107 -3.88 -0.36 -14.42
C ARG A 107 -4.64 -1.52 -15.03
N ASP A 108 -5.01 -1.43 -16.30
CA ASP A 108 -5.74 -2.50 -16.99
C ASP A 108 -4.90 -3.77 -17.16
N HIS A 109 -3.60 -3.63 -17.44
CA HIS A 109 -2.66 -4.75 -17.45
C HIS A 109 -2.56 -5.45 -16.09
N LEU A 110 -2.48 -4.68 -15.00
CA LEU A 110 -2.44 -5.23 -13.63
C LEU A 110 -3.75 -5.95 -13.28
N ALA A 111 -4.89 -5.36 -13.63
CA ALA A 111 -6.21 -5.94 -13.38
C ALA A 111 -6.39 -7.27 -14.14
N ALA A 112 -5.97 -7.33 -15.41
CA ALA A 112 -5.98 -8.55 -16.20
C ALA A 112 -5.06 -9.63 -15.60
N HIS A 113 -3.88 -9.25 -15.11
CA HIS A 113 -2.95 -10.19 -14.47
C HIS A 113 -3.52 -10.77 -13.17
N GLN A 114 -4.18 -9.95 -12.34
CA GLN A 114 -4.85 -10.43 -11.13
C GLN A 114 -6.01 -11.38 -11.42
N ALA A 115 -6.81 -11.10 -12.46
CA ALA A 115 -7.91 -11.97 -12.85
C ALA A 115 -7.44 -13.37 -13.26
N LEU A 116 -6.30 -13.46 -13.95
CA LEU A 116 -5.68 -14.72 -14.34
C LEU A 116 -5.15 -15.50 -13.11
N GLN A 117 -4.42 -14.84 -12.20
CA GLN A 117 -3.89 -15.49 -11.00
C GLN A 117 -5.00 -15.95 -10.02
N GLY A 118 -6.11 -15.21 -9.93
CA GLY A 118 -7.27 -15.60 -9.14
C GLY A 118 -7.98 -16.85 -9.70
N SER A 119 -7.94 -17.05 -11.02
CA SER A 119 -8.51 -18.23 -11.69
C SER A 119 -7.66 -19.49 -11.50
N GLU A 120 -6.33 -19.37 -11.45
CA GLU A 120 -5.43 -20.52 -11.29
C GLU A 120 -5.45 -21.13 -9.88
N TYR A 121 -5.87 -20.38 -8.86
CA TYR A 121 -6.02 -20.90 -7.49
C TYR A 121 -7.37 -21.59 -7.22
N HIS A 122 -8.33 -21.47 -8.15
CA HIS A 122 -9.70 -21.99 -8.00
C HIS A 122 -9.99 -23.24 -8.86
N ALA A 123 -9.00 -23.78 -9.57
CA ALA A 123 -9.09 -25.01 -10.36
C ALA A 123 -8.37 -26.16 -9.65
#